data_AF-A0A523XR47-F1
#
_entry.id   AF-A0A523XR47-F1
#
_cell.length_a   1.000
_cell.length_b   1.000
_cell.length_c   1.000
_cell.angle_alpha   90.00
_cell.angle_beta   90.00
_cell.angle_gamma   90.00
#
_symmetry.space_group_name_H-M   'P 1'
#
loop_
_entity.id
_entity.type
_entity.pdbx_description
1 polymer ?
#
loop_
_entity_poly.entity_id
_entity_poly.type
_entity_poly.pdbx_seq_one_letter_code
_entity_poly.pdbx_strand_id
1 'polypeptide(L)'
;MSESDLSLKSVYEEFLEFEDEYSLFNAKIDGVFFWERVRFVVFRAITIKLAEGKVKRKRRIERKKEKKFIFYLRKTRNYLKVLFQFKLNPLLAKKHAILILSSSRRKLKENGKWWDIYTDHIINKM
;
A
#
# COMPACT_ATOMS: atom_id res chain seq x y z
N MET A 1 -14.45 28.21 5.64
CA MET A 1 -14.55 26.74 5.68
C MET A 1 -13.95 26.29 6.98
N SER A 2 -14.79 25.81 7.90
CA SER A 2 -14.39 25.44 9.26
C SER A 2 -13.38 24.31 9.25
N GLU A 3 -12.50 24.30 10.26
CA GLU A 3 -11.50 23.27 10.54
C GLU A 3 -12.16 21.92 10.87
N SER A 4 -12.86 21.32 9.90
CA SER A 4 -13.28 19.94 10.00
C SER A 4 -12.03 19.09 10.14
N ASP A 5 -12.10 18.11 11.04
CA ASP A 5 -11.13 17.02 11.12
C ASP A 5 -10.96 16.44 9.71
N LEU A 6 -9.84 16.78 9.07
CA LEU A 6 -9.52 16.36 7.71
C LEU A 6 -9.19 14.87 7.77
N SER A 7 -10.25 14.06 7.75
CA SER A 7 -10.15 12.61 7.68
C SER A 7 -9.56 12.24 6.33
N LEU A 8 -8.73 11.20 6.29
CA LEU A 8 -8.21 10.67 5.04
C LEU A 8 -9.35 10.29 4.06
N LYS A 9 -10.54 9.98 4.60
CA LYS A 9 -11.75 9.73 3.80
C LYS A 9 -12.24 10.99 3.08
N SER A 10 -12.32 12.13 3.75
CA SER A 10 -12.82 13.38 3.14
C SER A 10 -11.84 13.90 2.09
N VAL A 11 -10.52 13.83 2.36
CA VAL A 11 -9.48 14.18 1.38
C VAL A 11 -9.58 13.31 0.14
N TYR A 12 -9.89 12.03 0.31
CA TYR A 12 -10.04 11.11 -0.81
C TYR A 12 -11.31 11.40 -1.63
N GLU A 13 -12.43 11.74 -0.98
CA GLU A 13 -13.67 12.12 -1.64
C GLU A 13 -13.49 13.42 -2.45
N GLU A 14 -12.92 14.48 -1.86
CA GLU A 14 -12.60 15.73 -2.57
C GLU A 14 -11.63 15.49 -3.75
N PHE A 15 -10.67 14.58 -3.57
CA PHE A 15 -9.75 14.21 -4.66
C PHE A 15 -10.46 13.50 -5.81
N LEU A 16 -11.47 12.67 -5.53
CA LEU A 16 -12.29 12.03 -6.57
C LEU A 16 -13.16 13.05 -7.32
N GLU A 17 -13.77 13.99 -6.60
CA GLU A 17 -14.56 15.07 -7.21
C GLU A 17 -13.71 15.93 -8.14
N PHE A 18 -12.51 16.30 -7.69
CA PHE A 18 -11.52 16.99 -8.53
C PHE A 18 -11.14 16.19 -9.78
N GLU A 19 -10.96 14.87 -9.67
CA GLU A 19 -10.62 14.05 -10.84
C GLU A 19 -11.74 13.96 -11.87
N ASP A 20 -12.99 13.96 -11.40
CA ASP A 20 -14.18 13.91 -12.23
C ASP A 20 -14.43 15.27 -12.92
N GLU A 21 -14.33 16.36 -12.16
CA GLU A 21 -14.48 17.74 -12.64
C GLU A 21 -13.57 18.03 -13.84
N TYR A 22 -12.31 17.60 -13.77
CA TYR A 22 -11.33 17.80 -14.85
C TYR A 22 -11.23 16.60 -15.80
N SER A 23 -12.06 15.57 -15.64
CA SER A 23 -12.05 14.35 -16.46
C SER A 23 -10.64 13.76 -16.64
N LEU A 24 -9.83 13.79 -15.59
CA LEU A 24 -8.38 13.52 -15.67
C LEU A 24 -8.07 12.09 -16.10
N PHE A 25 -8.97 11.14 -15.80
CA PHE A 25 -8.87 9.76 -16.27
C PHE A 25 -8.89 9.61 -17.79
N ASN A 26 -9.58 10.52 -18.49
CA ASN A 26 -9.67 10.52 -19.95
C ASN A 26 -8.59 11.39 -20.60
N ALA A 27 -7.87 12.19 -19.81
CA ALA A 27 -6.89 13.14 -20.30
C ALA A 27 -5.63 12.43 -20.84
N LYS A 28 -5.21 12.83 -22.04
CA LYS A 28 -4.06 12.26 -22.74
C LYS A 28 -3.03 13.33 -23.09
N ILE A 29 -1.77 12.97 -22.96
CA ILE A 29 -0.63 13.71 -23.52
C ILE A 29 0.03 12.76 -24.50
N ASP A 30 0.14 13.15 -25.78
CA ASP A 30 0.69 12.30 -26.86
C ASP A 30 0.06 10.90 -26.93
N GLY A 31 -1.27 10.83 -26.74
CA GLY A 31 -2.02 9.57 -26.74
C GLY A 31 -1.90 8.74 -25.46
N VAL A 32 -1.10 9.18 -24.49
CA VAL A 32 -0.83 8.49 -23.23
C VAL A 32 -1.73 9.03 -22.12
N PHE A 33 -2.48 8.15 -21.44
CA PHE A 33 -3.22 8.49 -20.21
C PHE A 33 -2.23 8.80 -19.09
N PHE A 34 -1.83 10.08 -18.98
CA PHE A 34 -0.77 10.49 -18.07
C PHE A 34 -1.25 10.42 -16.61
N TRP A 35 -2.53 10.74 -16.36
CA TRP A 35 -3.08 10.82 -15.03
C TRP A 35 -3.01 9.48 -14.29
N GLU A 36 -3.27 8.36 -14.97
CA GLU A 36 -3.16 7.02 -14.38
C GLU A 36 -1.77 6.73 -13.79
N ARG A 37 -0.71 7.34 -14.36
CA ARG A 37 0.68 7.17 -13.93
C ARG A 37 1.03 8.06 -12.75
N VAL A 38 0.49 9.27 -12.70
CA VAL A 38 0.87 10.29 -11.69
C VAL A 38 -0.10 10.40 -10.52
N ARG A 39 -1.37 9.97 -10.69
CA ARG A 39 -2.46 10.09 -9.71
C ARG A 39 -2.03 9.74 -8.28
N PHE A 40 -1.40 8.58 -8.11
CA PHE A 40 -0.98 8.11 -6.79
C PHE A 40 0.11 8.99 -6.17
N VAL A 41 1.07 9.47 -6.97
CA VAL A 41 2.14 10.36 -6.50
C VAL A 41 1.57 11.71 -6.08
N VAL A 42 0.65 12.24 -6.89
CA VAL A 42 -0.05 13.51 -6.59
C VAL A 42 -0.88 13.37 -5.32
N PHE A 43 -1.73 12.35 -5.20
CA PHE A 43 -2.53 12.10 -4.00
C PHE A 43 -1.64 11.94 -2.76
N ARG A 44 -0.52 11.22 -2.87
CA ARG A 44 0.45 11.08 -1.78
C ARG A 44 1.08 12.42 -1.40
N ALA A 45 1.42 13.27 -2.36
CA ALA A 45 1.99 14.58 -2.09
C ALA A 45 0.96 15.51 -1.40
N ILE A 46 -0.30 15.48 -1.84
CA ILE A 46 -1.41 16.25 -1.23
C ILE A 46 -1.63 15.79 0.21
N THR A 47 -1.75 14.47 0.43
CA THR A 47 -1.95 13.92 1.78
C THR A 47 -0.77 14.19 2.70
N ILE A 48 0.48 14.15 2.20
CA ILE A 48 1.66 14.55 2.98
C ILE A 48 1.62 16.03 3.33
N LYS A 49 1.31 16.93 2.39
CA LYS A 49 1.25 18.38 2.67
C LYS A 49 0.12 18.73 3.65
N LEU A 50 -1.06 18.14 3.49
CA LEU A 50 -2.18 18.30 4.42
C LEU A 50 -1.85 17.73 5.80
N ALA A 51 -1.14 16.59 5.82
CA ALA A 51 -0.60 16.03 7.05
C ALA A 51 0.46 16.95 7.64
N GLU A 52 1.41 17.52 6.91
CA GLU A 52 2.42 18.43 7.45
C GLU A 52 1.80 19.71 8.04
N GLY A 53 0.66 20.17 7.51
CA GLY A 53 -0.12 21.28 8.06
C GLY A 53 -0.94 20.97 9.33
N LYS A 54 -1.34 19.71 9.57
CA LYS A 54 -2.19 19.29 10.72
C LYS A 54 -1.55 18.27 11.66
N VAL A 55 -0.44 17.68 11.27
CA VAL A 55 0.28 16.66 12.02
C VAL A 55 1.39 17.39 12.75
N LYS A 56 1.11 17.72 14.01
CA LYS A 56 2.10 17.49 15.06
C LYS A 56 2.68 16.12 14.74
N ARG A 57 3.88 16.04 14.11
CA ARG A 57 4.62 14.78 13.84
C ARG A 57 4.24 13.86 14.97
N LYS A 58 3.43 12.81 14.73
CA LYS A 58 3.04 11.88 15.80
C LYS A 58 4.36 11.56 16.46
N ARG A 59 4.58 12.12 17.67
CA ARG A 59 5.87 12.05 18.36
C ARG A 59 6.20 10.58 18.29
N ARG A 60 7.28 10.25 17.56
CA ARG A 60 7.87 8.92 17.40
C ARG A 60 7.28 8.04 18.47
N ILE A 61 6.24 7.24 18.14
CA ILE A 61 5.38 6.53 19.11
C ILE A 61 6.29 6.23 20.28
N GLU A 62 6.09 6.91 21.42
CA GLU A 62 6.93 6.68 22.58
C GLU A 62 6.87 5.17 22.74
N ARG A 63 7.98 4.51 22.39
CA ARG A 63 8.05 3.07 22.42
C ARG A 63 7.92 2.82 23.91
N LYS A 64 6.70 2.56 24.40
CA LYS A 64 6.47 1.98 25.72
C LYS A 64 7.55 0.94 25.83
N LYS A 65 8.48 1.11 26.77
CA LYS A 65 9.66 0.25 26.93
C LYS A 65 9.12 -1.17 27.05
N GLU A 66 8.96 -1.86 25.92
CA GLU A 66 8.52 -3.22 25.86
C GLU A 66 9.60 -3.96 26.64
N LYS A 67 9.21 -4.60 27.75
CA LYS A 67 10.18 -5.33 28.58
C LYS A 67 10.97 -6.22 27.62
N LYS A 68 12.32 -6.12 27.64
CA LYS A 68 13.20 -6.83 26.70
C LYS A 68 12.79 -8.30 26.51
N PHE A 69 12.30 -8.92 27.58
CA PHE A 69 11.75 -10.27 27.61
C PHE A 69 10.57 -10.50 26.65
N ILE A 70 9.56 -9.63 26.63
CA ILE A 70 8.39 -9.76 25.74
C ILE A 70 8.83 -9.63 24.28
N PHE A 71 9.76 -8.72 24.01
CA PHE A 71 10.36 -8.57 22.68
C PHE A 71 11.08 -9.86 22.25
N TYR A 72 11.91 -10.45 23.11
CA TYR A 72 12.60 -11.71 22.82
C TYR A 72 11.63 -12.88 22.65
N LEU A 73 10.62 -13.03 23.50
CA LEU A 73 9.57 -14.05 23.37
C LEU A 73 8.81 -13.94 22.04
N ARG A 74 8.46 -12.72 21.63
CA ARG A 74 7.78 -12.50 20.35
C ARG A 74 8.70 -12.86 19.19
N LYS A 75 9.99 -12.50 19.30
CA LYS A 75 11.02 -12.84 18.29
C LYS A 75 11.19 -14.35 18.18
N THR A 76 11.37 -15.06 19.30
CA THR A 76 11.54 -16.53 19.31
C THR A 76 10.29 -17.23 18.82
N ARG A 77 9.08 -16.81 19.23
CA ARG A 77 7.82 -17.34 18.69
C ARG A 77 7.74 -17.19 17.19
N ASN A 78 8.16 -16.04 16.64
CA ASN A 78 8.15 -15.82 15.19
C ASN A 78 9.18 -16.70 14.48
N TYR A 79 10.39 -16.87 15.02
CA TYR A 79 11.37 -17.81 14.46
C TYR A 79 10.87 -19.26 14.49
N LEU A 80 10.27 -19.68 15.61
CA LEU A 80 9.67 -21.01 15.74
C LEU A 80 8.54 -21.18 14.71
N LYS A 81 7.67 -20.18 14.54
CA LYS A 81 6.64 -20.22 13.49
C LYS A 81 7.24 -20.42 12.09
N VAL A 82 8.34 -19.74 11.76
CA VAL A 82 9.02 -19.91 10.45
C VAL A 82 9.62 -21.31 10.33
N LEU A 83 10.22 -21.84 11.40
CA LEU A 83 10.79 -23.19 11.43
C LEU A 83 9.72 -24.29 11.29
N PHE A 84 8.57 -24.13 11.96
CA PHE A 84 7.46 -25.11 11.91
C PHE A 84 6.56 -24.95 10.68
N GLN A 85 6.57 -23.79 10.00
CA GLN A 85 5.87 -23.60 8.73
C GLN A 85 6.73 -24.06 7.55
N PHE A 86 6.92 -25.38 7.44
CA PHE A 86 7.70 -26.00 6.37
C PHE A 86 7.27 -25.56 4.96
N LYS A 87 5.98 -25.28 4.73
CA LYS A 87 5.45 -24.82 3.43
C LYS A 87 5.77 -23.37 3.07
N LEU A 88 6.11 -22.54 4.05
CA LEU A 88 6.39 -21.10 3.87
C LEU A 88 7.85 -20.76 4.17
N ASN A 89 8.67 -21.76 4.50
CA ASN A 89 10.08 -21.55 4.80
C ASN A 89 10.84 -21.18 3.51
N PRO A 90 11.40 -19.96 3.39
CA PRO A 90 12.14 -19.55 2.20
C PRO A 90 13.36 -20.42 1.90
N LEU A 91 13.93 -21.07 2.92
CA LEU A 91 15.08 -21.97 2.77
C LEU A 91 14.70 -23.33 2.15
N LEU A 92 13.42 -23.68 2.19
CA LEU A 92 12.86 -24.89 1.57
C LEU A 92 12.08 -24.58 0.30
N ALA A 93 12.05 -23.32 -0.14
CA ALA A 93 11.42 -22.93 -1.38
C ALA A 93 12.16 -23.57 -2.58
N LYS A 94 11.40 -24.01 -3.58
CA LYS A 94 12.00 -24.50 -4.84
C LYS A 94 12.76 -23.35 -5.50
N LYS A 95 13.79 -23.68 -6.29
CA LYS A 95 14.46 -22.67 -7.12
C LYS A 95 13.42 -22.10 -8.09
N HIS A 96 13.19 -20.80 -8.00
CA HIS A 96 12.36 -20.07 -8.94
C HIS A 96 13.25 -19.18 -9.81
N ALA A 97 12.97 -19.11 -11.11
CA ALA A 97 13.73 -18.28 -12.05
C ALA A 97 13.38 -16.79 -11.95
N ILE A 98 12.21 -16.47 -11.37
CA ILE A 98 11.67 -15.11 -11.34
C ILE A 98 11.19 -14.77 -9.91
N LEU A 99 11.66 -13.65 -9.39
CA LEU A 99 11.16 -13.03 -8.16
C LEU A 99 10.36 -11.78 -8.53
N ILE A 100 9.11 -11.71 -8.10
CA ILE A 100 8.25 -10.55 -8.34
C ILE A 100 8.10 -9.75 -7.06
N LEU A 101 8.62 -8.53 -7.07
CA LEU A 101 8.55 -7.60 -5.94
C LEU A 101 7.50 -6.52 -6.25
N SER A 102 6.24 -6.78 -5.91
CA SER A 102 5.15 -5.81 -6.10
C SER A 102 4.71 -5.17 -4.78
N SER A 103 4.25 -3.92 -4.86
CA SER A 103 3.52 -3.30 -3.74
C SER A 103 2.16 -3.96 -3.55
N SER A 104 1.62 -3.95 -2.32
CA SER A 104 0.26 -4.39 -1.99
C SER A 104 -0.82 -3.59 -2.75
N ARG A 105 -1.05 -3.90 -4.03
CA ARG A 105 -2.09 -3.32 -4.89
C ARG A 105 -3.08 -4.35 -5.40
N ARG A 106 -3.09 -5.55 -4.80
CA ARG A 106 -4.10 -6.57 -5.08
C ARG A 106 -5.47 -6.01 -4.70
N LYS A 107 -6.39 -5.99 -5.67
CA LYS A 107 -7.79 -5.61 -5.43
C LYS A 107 -8.65 -6.87 -5.41
N LEU A 108 -9.49 -7.02 -4.38
CA LEU A 108 -10.48 -8.09 -4.34
C LEU A 108 -11.55 -7.80 -5.40
N LYS A 109 -11.78 -8.75 -6.31
CA LYS A 109 -12.82 -8.71 -7.34
C LYS A 109 -14.11 -9.35 -6.80
N GLU A 110 -15.23 -9.07 -7.46
CA GLU A 110 -16.57 -9.61 -7.11
C GLU A 110 -16.62 -11.15 -7.09
N ASN A 111 -15.75 -11.79 -7.88
CA ASN A 111 -15.60 -13.25 -7.91
C ASN A 111 -14.78 -13.83 -6.74
N GLY A 112 -14.43 -13.02 -5.74
CA GLY A 112 -13.64 -13.42 -4.58
C GLY A 112 -12.15 -13.62 -4.86
N LYS A 113 -11.68 -13.37 -6.10
CA LYS A 113 -10.25 -13.46 -6.45
C LYS A 113 -9.57 -12.11 -6.31
N TRP A 114 -8.29 -12.15 -5.95
CA TRP A 114 -7.45 -10.96 -5.88
C TRP A 114 -6.76 -10.74 -7.23
N TRP A 115 -6.80 -9.50 -7.73
CA TRP A 115 -6.20 -9.12 -9.01
C TRP A 115 -5.07 -8.08 -8.83
N ASP A 116 -3.91 -8.34 -9.43
CA ASP A 116 -2.77 -7.43 -9.59
C ASP A 116 -2.49 -7.21 -11.08
N ILE A 117 -2.58 -5.95 -11.50
CA ILE A 117 -2.42 -5.52 -12.91
C ILE A 117 -1.04 -5.79 -13.48
N TYR A 118 0.00 -5.97 -12.66
CA TYR A 118 1.36 -6.19 -13.14
C TYR A 118 1.69 -7.67 -13.21
N THR A 119 1.24 -8.46 -12.22
CA THR A 119 1.70 -9.83 -12.04
C THR A 119 0.78 -10.85 -12.68
N ASP A 120 -0.53 -10.61 -12.66
CA ASP A 120 -1.48 -11.65 -13.04
C ASP A 120 -1.52 -11.91 -14.54
N HIS A 121 -1.20 -10.90 -15.36
CA HIS A 121 -0.99 -11.09 -16.79
C HIS A 121 0.21 -11.99 -17.11
N ILE A 122 1.24 -11.98 -16.26
CA ILE A 122 2.43 -12.84 -16.41
C ILE A 122 2.09 -14.25 -15.94
N ILE A 123 1.46 -14.36 -14.76
CA ILE A 123 1.07 -15.66 -14.16
C ILE A 123 0.13 -16.43 -15.08
N ASN A 124 -0.88 -15.78 -15.67
CA ASN A 124 -1.84 -16.46 -16.55
C ASN A 124 -1.26 -16.91 -17.90
N LYS A 125 -0.07 -16.41 -18.27
CA LYS A 125 0.63 -16.78 -19.52
C LYS A 125 1.72 -17.83 -19.30
N MET A 126 2.03 -18.17 -18.05
CA MET A 126 2.94 -19.26 -17.67
C MET A 126 2.14 -20.55 -17.44
#